data_AF-A0A7V4ABT9-F1
#
_entry.id   AF-A0A7V4ABT9-F1
#
_cell.length_a   1.000
_cell.length_b   1.000
_cell.length_c   1.000
_cell.angle_alpha   90.00
_cell.angle_beta   90.00
_cell.angle_gamma   90.00
#
_symmetry.space_group_name_H-M   'P 1'
#
loop_
_entity.id
_entity.type
_entity.pdbx_description
1 polymer ?
#
loop_
_entity_poly.entity_id
_entity_poly.type
_entity_poly.pdbx_seq_one_letter_code
_entity_poly.pdbx_strand_id
1 'polypeptide(L)'
;TMNRPSLTITYIVKAFPCNYDEGYGNVSVAKKVHRGSGETYLFTSRQALRYSLVNWLVEHKIWKYADLTVQSEEKSEDTAEAKTTETAKKTVIQYNSEQLKRDLPEEADLFGYMITIGKQRAITRAAIAKLTHLISLEPWYGDQELLTNKNFADRLKRNPDMANIETGYNYYKYTLSVDLDKVGEDDNFNHHLPKDEKIRRVCDLIEATKFLFRDIRGRREDLKPLFVIGGVFPIKSPFFHNSVNIEFKGSKPYITWEGIKQVLETMINEKNKVNDFTFKGIQKGEFGDDFGINESPFEALDKIKEEIVKAYNEE
;
A
#
# COMPACT_ATOMS: atom_id res chain seq x y z
N THR A 1 3.86 -25.34 -18.78
CA THR A 1 3.37 -25.28 -17.39
C THR A 1 3.27 -23.82 -17.01
N MET A 2 2.17 -23.39 -16.39
CA MET A 2 1.85 -21.97 -16.12
C MET A 2 2.90 -21.32 -15.20
N ASN A 3 4.04 -20.86 -15.75
CA ASN A 3 4.92 -19.96 -15.04
C ASN A 3 4.28 -18.58 -15.14
N ARG A 4 3.57 -18.17 -14.09
CA ARG A 4 3.01 -16.81 -13.99
C ARG A 4 3.71 -16.15 -12.82
N PRO A 5 4.97 -15.70 -13.00
CA PRO A 5 5.78 -15.23 -11.91
C PRO A 5 5.10 -14.05 -11.23
N SER A 6 5.10 -14.06 -9.90
CA SER A 6 4.45 -13.06 -9.08
C SER A 6 5.35 -12.70 -7.91
N LEU A 7 5.62 -11.41 -7.79
CA LEU A 7 6.22 -10.86 -6.59
C LEU A 7 5.19 -10.88 -5.47
N THR A 8 5.57 -11.34 -4.28
CA THR A 8 4.79 -11.12 -3.06
C THR A 8 5.72 -10.84 -1.90
N ILE A 9 5.48 -9.74 -1.19
CA ILE A 9 6.27 -9.31 -0.03
C ILE A 9 5.32 -8.85 1.07
N THR A 10 5.48 -9.40 2.28
CA THR A 10 4.81 -8.94 3.49
C THR A 10 5.79 -8.21 4.39
N TYR A 11 5.36 -7.07 4.90
CA TYR A 11 6.15 -6.16 5.71
C TYR A 11 5.55 -6.04 7.11
N ILE A 12 6.39 -5.89 8.13
CA ILE A 12 6.02 -5.29 9.41
C ILE A 12 6.69 -3.92 9.52
N VAL A 13 5.93 -2.90 9.88
CA VAL A 13 6.39 -1.53 10.16
C VAL A 13 5.81 -1.07 11.50
N LYS A 14 6.27 0.06 12.02
CA LYS A 14 5.77 0.63 13.27
C LYS A 14 5.54 2.13 13.12
N ALA A 15 4.34 2.61 13.44
CA ALA A 15 3.95 4.00 13.19
C ALA A 15 2.79 4.46 14.09
N PHE A 16 2.51 5.76 14.10
CA PHE A 16 1.21 6.28 14.54
C PHE A 16 0.17 6.17 13.42
N PRO A 17 -1.13 6.48 13.66
CA PRO A 17 -2.15 6.35 12.64
C PRO A 17 -1.82 7.22 11.42
N CYS A 18 -1.74 6.55 10.28
CA CYS A 18 -1.38 7.13 8.99
C CYS A 18 -2.60 7.55 8.15
N ASN A 19 -3.82 7.32 8.65
CA ASN A 19 -5.05 7.65 7.94
C ASN A 19 -6.17 7.93 8.94
N TYR A 20 -6.88 9.04 8.74
CA TYR A 20 -8.06 9.42 9.54
C TYR A 20 -9.31 9.33 8.67
N ASP A 21 -10.44 9.03 9.31
CA ASP A 21 -11.78 9.13 8.74
C ASP A 21 -12.31 10.56 8.84
N GLU A 22 -13.50 10.77 8.28
CA GLU A 22 -14.29 11.95 8.59
C GLU A 22 -14.52 12.02 10.11
N GLY A 23 -14.08 13.12 10.71
CA GLY A 23 -14.24 13.37 12.14
C GLY A 23 -15.66 13.82 12.49
N TYR A 24 -15.90 14.06 13.77
CA TYR A 24 -17.14 14.69 14.24
C TYR A 24 -16.79 15.80 15.23
N GLY A 25 -17.41 16.97 15.07
CA GLY A 25 -17.05 18.15 15.86
C GLY A 25 -15.55 18.44 15.80
N ASN A 26 -14.91 18.57 16.96
CA ASN A 26 -13.46 18.77 17.10
C ASN A 26 -12.69 17.46 17.35
N VAL A 27 -13.24 16.31 16.94
CA VAL A 27 -12.60 14.99 17.12
C VAL A 27 -12.16 14.42 15.77
N SER A 28 -10.88 14.11 15.65
CA SER A 28 -10.30 13.41 14.51
C SER A 28 -10.25 11.91 14.77
N VAL A 29 -11.04 11.15 14.01
CA VAL A 29 -11.22 9.70 14.20
C VAL A 29 -10.20 8.93 13.35
N ALA A 30 -9.41 8.07 13.97
CA ALA A 30 -8.46 7.23 13.26
C ALA A 30 -9.22 6.10 12.55
N LYS A 31 -8.78 5.74 11.34
CA LYS A 31 -9.39 4.62 10.60
C LYS A 31 -9.22 3.32 11.38
N LYS A 32 -10.32 2.61 11.60
CA LYS A 32 -10.36 1.40 12.42
C LYS A 32 -11.36 0.37 11.91
N VAL A 33 -11.13 -0.89 12.26
CA VAL A 33 -12.02 -2.03 12.00
C VAL A 33 -12.31 -2.77 13.30
N HIS A 34 -13.54 -3.24 13.46
CA HIS A 34 -13.97 -4.02 14.63
C HIS A 34 -14.07 -5.50 14.28
N ARG A 35 -13.57 -6.36 15.17
CA ARG A 35 -13.76 -7.81 15.08
C ARG A 35 -14.96 -8.24 15.91
N GLY A 36 -15.54 -9.39 15.57
CA GLY A 36 -16.61 -10.00 16.38
C GLY A 36 -16.17 -10.36 17.81
N SER A 37 -14.86 -10.41 18.07
CA SER A 37 -14.27 -10.55 19.42
C SER A 37 -14.41 -9.29 20.29
N GLY A 38 -14.83 -8.14 19.72
CA GLY A 38 -14.89 -6.85 20.41
C GLY A 38 -13.61 -6.03 20.28
N GLU A 39 -12.53 -6.61 19.75
CA GLU A 39 -11.28 -5.90 19.51
C GLU A 39 -11.39 -4.93 18.34
N THR A 40 -10.67 -3.82 18.45
CA THR A 40 -10.58 -2.77 17.43
C THR A 40 -9.16 -2.69 16.91
N TYR A 41 -8.98 -2.60 15.60
CA TYR A 41 -7.66 -2.51 14.97
C TYR A 41 -7.58 -1.27 14.12
N LEU A 42 -6.52 -0.48 14.30
CA LEU A 42 -6.23 0.66 13.43
C LEU A 42 -5.80 0.17 12.04
N PHE A 43 -6.15 0.91 11.00
CA PHE A 43 -5.64 0.64 9.66
C PHE A 43 -5.45 1.90 8.83
N THR A 44 -4.53 1.83 7.87
CA THR A 44 -4.37 2.80 6.81
C THR A 44 -4.81 2.19 5.50
N SER A 45 -5.59 2.95 4.74
CA SER A 45 -6.16 2.46 3.49
C SER A 45 -5.06 2.12 2.48
N ARG A 46 -5.28 1.12 1.64
CA ARG A 46 -4.33 0.77 0.57
C ARG A 46 -4.13 1.93 -0.42
N GLN A 47 -5.14 2.79 -0.55
CA GLN A 47 -5.10 4.03 -1.33
C GLN A 47 -4.15 5.05 -0.71
N ALA A 48 -4.20 5.25 0.61
CA ALA A 48 -3.27 6.13 1.30
C ALA A 48 -1.81 5.60 1.23
N LEU A 49 -1.62 4.29 1.34
CA LEU A 49 -0.30 3.67 1.18
C LEU A 49 0.23 3.83 -0.26
N ARG A 50 -0.62 3.55 -1.26
CA ARG A 50 -0.30 3.81 -2.68
C ARG A 50 0.10 5.27 -2.91
N TYR A 51 -0.67 6.21 -2.36
CA TYR A 51 -0.37 7.64 -2.45
C TYR A 51 1.03 7.95 -1.91
N SER A 52 1.37 7.43 -0.74
CA SER A 52 2.71 7.61 -0.15
C SER A 52 3.81 7.03 -1.03
N LEU A 53 3.61 5.84 -1.62
CA LEU A 53 4.58 5.22 -2.51
C LEU A 53 4.81 6.04 -3.79
N VAL A 54 3.73 6.45 -4.47
CA VAL A 54 3.83 7.24 -5.70
C VAL A 54 4.48 8.59 -5.42
N ASN A 55 4.07 9.29 -4.37
CA ASN A 55 4.68 10.57 -4.01
C ASN A 55 6.17 10.42 -3.71
N TRP A 56 6.56 9.40 -2.94
CA TRP A 56 7.97 9.14 -2.66
C TRP A 56 8.76 8.95 -3.96
N LEU A 57 8.27 8.14 -4.89
CA LEU A 57 8.92 7.89 -6.19
C LEU A 57 9.06 9.15 -7.03
N VAL A 58 8.05 10.02 -7.03
CA VAL A 58 8.07 11.27 -7.79
C VAL A 58 8.97 12.33 -7.13
N GLU A 59 8.91 12.47 -5.81
CA GLU A 59 9.77 13.40 -5.04
C GLU A 59 11.26 13.08 -5.21
N HIS A 60 11.59 11.79 -5.35
CA HIS A 60 12.96 11.33 -5.61
C HIS A 60 13.33 11.29 -7.10
N LYS A 61 12.46 11.80 -7.98
CA LYS A 61 12.67 11.87 -9.44
C LYS A 61 12.89 10.51 -10.11
N ILE A 62 12.38 9.45 -9.50
CA ILE A 62 12.42 8.09 -10.06
C ILE A 62 11.29 7.93 -11.07
N TRP A 63 10.09 8.38 -10.72
CA TRP A 63 8.92 8.41 -11.61
C TRP A 63 8.47 9.84 -11.89
N LYS A 64 7.54 9.96 -12.84
CA LYS A 64 6.74 11.17 -13.07
C LYS A 64 5.27 10.84 -12.80
N TYR A 65 4.50 11.83 -12.33
CA TYR A 65 3.05 11.69 -12.30
C TYR A 65 2.53 11.47 -13.72
N ALA A 66 1.57 10.57 -13.86
CA ALA A 66 0.78 10.51 -15.09
C ALA A 66 -0.13 11.74 -15.17
N ASP A 67 -0.35 12.22 -16.39
CA ASP A 67 -1.19 13.36 -16.67
C ASP A 67 -2.65 13.01 -16.33
N LEU A 68 -3.35 13.98 -15.74
CA LEU A 68 -4.77 13.88 -15.41
C LEU A 68 -5.58 14.83 -16.28
N THR A 69 -6.84 14.48 -16.52
CA THR A 69 -7.83 15.30 -17.21
C THR A 69 -9.09 15.41 -16.36
N VAL A 70 -9.78 16.54 -16.49
CA VAL A 70 -11.11 16.75 -15.92
C VAL A 70 -12.12 16.58 -17.05
N GLN A 71 -13.02 15.62 -16.92
CA GLN A 71 -14.17 15.49 -17.83
C GLN A 71 -15.45 15.88 -17.10
N SER A 72 -16.24 16.75 -17.72
CA SER A 72 -17.59 17.07 -17.24
C SER A 72 -18.60 16.08 -17.83
N GLU A 73 -19.26 15.31 -16.99
CA GLU A 73 -20.43 14.52 -17.39
C GLU A 73 -21.68 15.41 -17.36
N GLU A 74 -22.42 15.46 -18.47
CA GLU A 74 -23.77 16.03 -18.49
C GLU A 74 -24.74 14.99 -17.92
N LYS A 75 -25.53 15.36 -16.91
CA LYS A 75 -26.63 14.52 -16.42
C LYS A 75 -27.68 14.38 -17.53
N SER A 76 -28.11 13.15 -17.81
CA SER A 76 -29.40 12.89 -18.42
C SER A 76 -30.50 13.02 -17.36
N GLU A 77 -31.43 13.95 -17.56
CA GLU A 77 -32.75 13.90 -16.92
C GLU A 77 -33.48 12.65 -17.42
N ASP A 78 -33.53 11.60 -16.62
CA ASP A 78 -34.46 10.46 -16.81
C ASP A 78 -35.05 10.03 -15.45
N THR A 79 -35.27 11.00 -14.56
CA THR A 79 -36.20 10.86 -13.44
C THR A 79 -37.01 12.14 -13.37
N ALA A 80 -38.23 12.07 -13.89
CA ALA A 80 -39.25 13.09 -13.68
C ALA A 80 -39.67 13.06 -12.21
N GLU A 81 -38.91 13.73 -11.33
CA GLU A 81 -39.44 14.30 -10.10
C GLU A 81 -38.44 15.27 -9.44
N ALA A 82 -39.00 16.43 -9.06
CA ALA A 82 -38.44 17.52 -8.25
C ALA A 82 -37.44 18.50 -8.91
N LYS A 83 -38.03 19.58 -9.44
CA LYS A 83 -37.41 20.91 -9.59
C LYS A 83 -36.83 21.43 -8.26
N THR A 84 -35.81 22.28 -8.38
CA THR A 84 -35.17 23.21 -7.42
C THR A 84 -33.87 22.75 -6.77
N THR A 85 -32.77 22.84 -7.51
CA THR A 85 -31.45 23.42 -7.13
C THR A 85 -30.45 23.09 -8.24
N GLU A 86 -29.47 23.97 -8.47
CA GLU A 86 -28.45 23.94 -9.53
C GLU A 86 -27.99 22.52 -9.91
N THR A 87 -28.15 22.17 -11.19
CA THR A 87 -27.67 20.90 -11.75
C THR A 87 -26.14 20.88 -11.70
N ALA A 88 -25.60 20.39 -10.57
CA ALA A 88 -24.17 20.19 -10.40
C ALA A 88 -23.65 19.25 -11.49
N LYS A 89 -22.94 19.82 -12.49
CA LYS A 89 -22.18 19.05 -13.48
C LYS A 89 -21.19 18.18 -12.72
N LYS A 90 -21.31 16.86 -12.83
CA LYS A 90 -20.40 15.95 -12.15
C LYS A 90 -19.09 15.92 -12.94
N THR A 91 -18.07 16.57 -12.40
CA THR A 91 -16.71 16.51 -12.97
C THR A 91 -15.97 15.30 -12.42
N VAL A 92 -15.40 14.49 -13.31
CA VAL A 92 -14.57 13.34 -12.97
C VAL A 92 -13.12 13.67 -13.29
N ILE A 93 -12.23 13.45 -12.32
CA ILE A 93 -10.77 13.52 -12.51
C ILE A 93 -10.28 12.11 -12.82
N GLN A 94 -9.62 11.93 -13.96
CA GLN A 94 -9.10 10.64 -14.42
C GLN A 94 -7.81 10.81 -15.23
N TYR A 95 -7.14 9.71 -15.56
CA TYR A 95 -5.93 9.77 -16.39
C TYR A 95 -6.21 10.36 -17.77
N ASN A 96 -5.20 11.03 -18.34
CA ASN A 96 -5.27 11.59 -19.67
C ASN A 96 -5.23 10.46 -20.72
N SER A 97 -6.35 10.25 -21.43
CA SER A 97 -6.43 9.20 -22.46
C SER A 97 -5.46 9.42 -23.61
N GLU A 98 -5.13 10.67 -23.96
CA GLU A 98 -4.18 10.97 -25.03
C GLU A 98 -2.74 10.65 -24.62
N GLN A 99 -2.39 10.86 -23.35
CA GLN A 99 -1.12 10.36 -22.82
C GLN A 99 -1.12 8.83 -22.87
N LEU A 100 -2.14 8.17 -22.31
CA LEU A 100 -2.21 6.70 -22.25
C LEU A 100 -2.18 6.03 -23.64
N LYS A 101 -2.63 6.71 -24.70
CA LYS A 101 -2.48 6.21 -26.08
C LYS A 101 -1.04 6.30 -26.60
N ARG A 102 -0.29 7.32 -26.18
CA ARG A 102 1.07 7.60 -26.67
C ARG A 102 2.11 6.84 -25.87
N ASP A 103 1.98 6.83 -24.55
CA ASP A 103 2.90 6.25 -23.60
C ASP A 103 2.14 5.61 -22.44
N LEU A 104 2.71 4.57 -21.82
CA LEU A 104 2.16 3.93 -20.63
C LEU A 104 2.98 4.35 -19.40
N PRO A 105 2.53 5.35 -18.61
CA PRO A 105 3.24 5.80 -17.41
C PRO A 105 3.35 4.68 -16.36
N GLU A 106 4.39 4.74 -15.53
CA GLU A 106 4.67 3.74 -14.50
C GLU A 106 3.51 3.59 -13.50
N GLU A 107 2.93 4.72 -13.09
CA GLU A 107 1.80 4.76 -12.16
C GLU A 107 0.56 4.04 -12.73
N ALA A 108 0.22 4.34 -13.99
CA ALA A 108 -0.95 3.78 -14.68
C ALA A 108 -0.76 2.29 -15.02
N ASP A 109 0.47 1.90 -15.36
CA ASP A 109 0.84 0.52 -15.60
C ASP A 109 0.63 -0.33 -14.34
N LEU A 110 1.29 0.03 -13.24
CA LEU A 110 1.28 -0.79 -12.03
C LEU A 110 -0.04 -0.71 -11.27
N PHE A 111 -0.66 0.46 -11.16
CA PHE A 111 -1.86 0.63 -10.35
C PHE A 111 -3.17 0.63 -11.14
N GLY A 112 -3.09 0.52 -12.46
CA GLY A 112 -4.26 0.46 -13.33
C GLY A 112 -4.99 1.79 -13.45
N TYR A 113 -6.02 1.80 -14.29
CA TYR A 113 -6.82 2.98 -14.56
C TYR A 113 -8.25 2.61 -14.97
N MET A 114 -9.14 3.60 -14.88
CA MET A 114 -10.48 3.55 -15.45
C MET A 114 -10.72 4.88 -16.17
N ILE A 115 -11.01 4.82 -17.46
CA ILE A 115 -11.39 5.97 -18.28
C ILE A 115 -12.88 5.86 -18.59
N THR A 116 -13.67 6.80 -18.09
CA THR A 116 -15.07 6.94 -18.47
C THR A 116 -15.18 7.64 -19.83
N ILE A 117 -16.08 7.16 -20.69
CA ILE A 117 -16.33 7.70 -22.03
C ILE A 117 -17.83 7.94 -22.16
N GLY A 118 -18.35 8.99 -21.52
CA GLY A 118 -19.77 9.34 -21.55
C GLY A 118 -20.69 8.11 -21.34
N LYS A 119 -21.52 7.80 -22.34
CA LYS A 119 -22.46 6.65 -22.30
C LYS A 119 -21.85 5.29 -22.68
N GLN A 120 -20.57 5.21 -23.04
CA GLN A 120 -19.92 3.97 -23.45
C GLN A 120 -19.32 3.21 -22.26
N ARG A 121 -19.03 1.94 -22.47
CA ARG A 121 -18.34 1.11 -21.48
C ARG A 121 -16.97 1.72 -21.18
N ALA A 122 -16.69 1.93 -19.89
CA ALA A 122 -15.40 2.45 -19.45
C ALA A 122 -14.25 1.53 -19.88
N ILE A 123 -13.15 2.14 -20.31
CA ILE A 123 -11.90 1.42 -20.59
C ILE A 123 -11.20 1.23 -19.26
N THR A 124 -10.93 -0.03 -18.89
CA THR A 124 -10.35 -0.36 -17.59
C THR A 124 -9.09 -1.21 -17.74
N ARG A 125 -8.09 -0.87 -16.91
CA ARG A 125 -6.91 -1.68 -16.64
C ARG A 125 -6.91 -2.00 -15.16
N ALA A 126 -6.92 -3.29 -14.82
CA ALA A 126 -6.85 -3.71 -13.43
C ALA A 126 -5.46 -3.41 -12.83
N ALA A 127 -5.42 -3.10 -11.53
CA ALA A 127 -4.16 -2.91 -10.81
C ALA A 127 -3.34 -4.20 -10.81
N ILE A 128 -2.09 -4.09 -11.27
CA ILE A 128 -1.13 -5.19 -11.34
C ILE A 128 -0.42 -5.31 -9.99
N ALA A 129 0.08 -4.17 -9.50
CA ALA A 129 0.58 -4.00 -8.14
C ALA A 129 -0.60 -3.81 -7.18
N LYS A 130 -0.75 -4.76 -6.25
CA LYS A 130 -1.83 -4.84 -5.29
C LYS A 130 -1.26 -4.68 -3.89
N LEU A 131 -1.83 -3.74 -3.14
CA LEU A 131 -1.50 -3.49 -1.74
C LEU A 131 -2.67 -3.93 -0.88
N THR A 132 -2.39 -4.66 0.20
CA THR A 132 -3.36 -4.80 1.29
C THR A 132 -3.44 -3.49 2.08
N HIS A 133 -4.42 -3.39 2.96
CA HIS A 133 -4.40 -2.36 3.99
C HIS A 133 -3.16 -2.51 4.86
N LEU A 134 -2.64 -1.38 5.33
CA LEU A 134 -1.66 -1.32 6.41
C LEU A 134 -2.44 -1.45 7.72
N ILE A 135 -2.53 -2.65 8.28
CA ILE A 135 -3.41 -2.96 9.41
C ILE A 135 -2.59 -3.29 10.65
N SER A 136 -3.05 -2.79 11.81
CA SER A 136 -2.42 -3.03 13.11
C SER A 136 -2.37 -4.53 13.42
N LEU A 137 -1.26 -4.97 13.97
CA LEU A 137 -1.05 -6.34 14.47
C LEU A 137 -1.47 -6.50 15.94
N GLU A 138 -1.79 -5.39 16.60
CA GLU A 138 -2.26 -5.36 17.97
C GLU A 138 -3.60 -4.60 18.08
N PRO A 139 -4.43 -4.92 19.09
CA PRO A 139 -5.66 -4.16 19.36
C PRO A 139 -5.36 -2.71 19.76
N TRP A 140 -6.29 -1.82 19.44
CA TRP A 140 -6.31 -0.42 19.86
C TRP A 140 -7.23 -0.22 21.04
N TYR A 141 -6.76 0.51 22.05
CA TYR A 141 -7.42 0.64 23.36
C TYR A 141 -8.06 2.01 23.61
N GLY A 142 -8.22 2.84 22.59
CA GLY A 142 -8.91 4.12 22.74
C GLY A 142 -7.98 5.32 22.99
N ASP A 143 -6.69 5.24 22.64
CA ASP A 143 -5.75 6.32 22.91
C ASP A 143 -6.16 7.62 22.19
N GLN A 144 -6.10 8.72 22.92
CA GLN A 144 -6.45 10.05 22.44
C GLN A 144 -5.41 11.08 22.86
N GLU A 145 -5.19 12.06 21.99
CA GLU A 145 -4.34 13.22 22.25
C GLU A 145 -5.19 14.50 22.18
N LEU A 146 -5.05 15.36 23.20
CA LEU A 146 -5.70 16.66 23.25
C LEU A 146 -4.78 17.73 22.65
N LEU A 147 -5.23 18.33 21.56
CA LEU A 147 -4.58 19.43 20.86
C LEU A 147 -5.18 20.76 21.30
N THR A 148 -4.34 21.79 21.42
CA THR A 148 -4.79 23.16 21.70
C THR A 148 -4.06 24.17 20.84
N ASN A 149 -4.74 25.25 20.45
CA ASN A 149 -4.12 26.40 19.78
C ASN A 149 -3.59 27.45 20.79
N LYS A 150 -3.24 27.03 22.02
CA LYS A 150 -2.96 27.91 23.16
C LYS A 150 -2.00 29.05 22.84
N ASN A 151 -0.90 28.75 22.15
CA ASN A 151 0.09 29.76 21.82
C ASN A 151 -0.49 30.90 20.96
N PHE A 152 -1.42 30.62 20.03
CA PHE A 152 -2.09 31.64 19.23
C PHE A 152 -3.16 32.39 20.03
N ALA A 153 -3.92 31.67 20.87
CA ALA A 153 -4.97 32.26 21.70
C ALA A 153 -4.39 33.28 22.70
N ASP A 154 -3.27 32.96 23.34
CA ASP A 154 -2.60 33.85 24.31
C ASP A 154 -2.14 35.16 23.66
N ARG A 155 -1.62 35.11 22.42
CA ARG A 155 -1.18 36.30 21.65
C ARG A 155 -2.33 37.27 21.37
N LEU A 156 -3.57 36.74 21.28
CA LEU A 156 -4.78 37.52 21.06
C LEU A 156 -5.58 37.76 22.36
N LYS A 157 -5.06 37.33 23.52
CA LYS A 157 -5.76 37.38 24.82
C LYS A 157 -7.15 36.73 24.77
N ARG A 158 -7.25 35.57 24.11
CA ARG A 158 -8.46 34.76 23.97
C ARG A 158 -8.31 33.40 24.63
N ASN A 159 -9.44 32.71 24.82
CA ASN A 159 -9.46 31.33 25.28
C ASN A 159 -9.01 30.38 24.15
N PRO A 160 -8.25 29.31 24.46
CA PRO A 160 -7.83 28.34 23.47
C PRO A 160 -8.98 27.44 23.04
N ASP A 161 -8.97 27.10 21.75
CA ASP A 161 -9.77 26.02 21.20
C ASP A 161 -9.07 24.68 21.44
N MET A 162 -9.88 23.66 21.70
CA MET A 162 -9.43 22.29 21.93
C MET A 162 -9.94 21.37 20.82
N ALA A 163 -9.09 20.43 20.43
CA ALA A 163 -9.45 19.34 19.54
C ALA A 163 -8.86 18.03 20.07
N ASN A 164 -9.55 16.91 19.85
CA ASN A 164 -9.02 15.59 20.17
C ASN A 164 -8.66 14.85 18.90
N ILE A 165 -7.60 14.05 18.95
CA ILE A 165 -7.22 13.16 17.87
C ILE A 165 -7.01 11.75 18.44
N GLU A 166 -7.65 10.77 17.81
CA GLU A 166 -7.36 9.38 18.12
C GLU A 166 -5.94 9.05 17.65
N THR A 167 -5.18 8.41 18.52
CA THR A 167 -3.79 8.08 18.30
C THR A 167 -3.53 6.62 18.67
N GLY A 168 -2.31 6.13 18.47
CA GLY A 168 -1.96 4.74 18.76
C GLY A 168 -0.66 4.34 18.06
N TYR A 169 0.35 4.00 18.84
CA TYR A 169 1.66 3.62 18.34
C TYR A 169 1.80 2.10 18.28
N ASN A 170 1.61 1.54 17.10
CA ASN A 170 1.44 0.10 16.93
C ASN A 170 2.38 -0.46 15.86
N TYR A 171 2.55 -1.78 15.88
CA TYR A 171 3.07 -2.53 14.73
C TYR A 171 1.96 -2.75 13.71
N TYR A 172 2.28 -2.60 12.44
CA TYR A 172 1.37 -2.79 11.33
C TYR A 172 1.96 -3.76 10.32
N LYS A 173 1.09 -4.50 9.62
CA LYS A 173 1.46 -5.27 8.43
C LYS A 173 0.78 -4.76 7.18
N TYR A 174 1.47 -4.93 6.05
CA TYR A 174 0.87 -4.88 4.72
C TYR A 174 1.59 -5.86 3.80
N THR A 175 0.93 -6.21 2.70
CA THR A 175 1.49 -7.07 1.65
C THR A 175 1.43 -6.35 0.31
N LEU A 176 2.54 -6.35 -0.41
CA LEU A 176 2.66 -5.95 -1.81
C LEU A 176 2.70 -7.21 -2.66
N SER A 177 1.81 -7.30 -3.66
CA SER A 177 1.84 -8.35 -4.68
C SER A 177 1.86 -7.74 -6.07
N VAL A 178 2.72 -8.21 -6.97
CA VAL A 178 2.80 -7.75 -8.36
C VAL A 178 2.74 -8.95 -9.29
N ASP A 179 1.85 -8.89 -10.28
CA ASP A 179 1.74 -9.92 -11.33
C ASP A 179 2.78 -9.58 -12.42
N LEU A 180 3.97 -10.20 -12.40
CA LEU A 180 5.11 -9.80 -13.25
C LEU A 180 4.82 -10.00 -14.74
N ASP A 181 4.08 -11.06 -15.08
CA ASP A 181 3.62 -11.38 -16.45
C ASP A 181 2.76 -10.27 -17.11
N LYS A 182 2.23 -9.32 -16.33
CA LYS A 182 1.34 -8.27 -16.82
C LYS A 182 1.99 -6.88 -16.86
N VAL A 183 3.14 -6.71 -16.23
CA VAL A 183 3.81 -5.40 -16.14
C VAL A 183 4.21 -4.94 -17.54
N GLY A 184 3.86 -3.70 -17.89
CA GLY A 184 4.20 -3.11 -19.18
C GLY A 184 3.41 -3.67 -20.37
N GLU A 185 2.40 -4.51 -20.13
CA GLU A 185 1.52 -5.08 -21.15
C GLU A 185 0.13 -4.46 -21.05
N ASP A 186 -0.33 -3.69 -22.05
CA ASP A 186 -1.63 -3.01 -22.05
C ASP A 186 -2.41 -3.18 -23.36
N ASP A 187 -3.33 -4.15 -23.38
CA ASP A 187 -4.18 -4.47 -24.53
C ASP A 187 -5.09 -3.31 -24.96
N ASN A 188 -5.48 -2.41 -24.03
CA ASN A 188 -6.40 -1.30 -24.33
C ASN A 188 -5.81 -0.29 -25.32
N PHE A 189 -4.49 -0.05 -25.23
CA PHE A 189 -3.75 0.89 -26.08
C PHE A 189 -2.57 0.22 -26.81
N ASN A 190 -2.50 -1.11 -26.76
CA ASN A 190 -1.51 -1.96 -27.41
C ASN A 190 -0.04 -1.68 -26.99
N HIS A 191 0.20 -1.33 -25.72
CA HIS A 191 1.56 -1.15 -25.20
C HIS A 191 2.21 -2.47 -24.82
N HIS A 192 3.45 -2.64 -25.26
CA HIS A 192 4.32 -3.77 -24.92
C HIS A 192 5.71 -3.22 -24.63
N LEU A 193 6.00 -2.97 -23.34
CA LEU A 193 7.26 -2.32 -22.94
C LEU A 193 8.44 -3.28 -23.02
N PRO A 194 9.67 -2.77 -23.28
CA PRO A 194 10.86 -3.60 -23.22
C PRO A 194 11.07 -4.13 -21.81
N LYS A 195 11.65 -5.32 -21.73
CA LYS A 195 11.89 -6.03 -20.47
C LYS A 195 12.63 -5.21 -19.41
N ASP A 196 13.65 -4.44 -19.81
CA ASP A 196 14.42 -3.60 -18.88
C ASP A 196 13.53 -2.57 -18.18
N GLU A 197 12.53 -2.03 -18.89
CA GLU A 197 11.55 -1.09 -18.35
C GLU A 197 10.58 -1.78 -17.38
N LYS A 198 10.15 -3.01 -17.69
CA LYS A 198 9.32 -3.82 -16.78
C LYS A 198 10.04 -4.12 -15.46
N ILE A 199 11.31 -4.55 -15.55
CA ILE A 199 12.18 -4.80 -14.40
C ILE A 199 12.32 -3.52 -13.57
N ARG A 200 12.69 -2.41 -14.23
CA ARG A 200 12.88 -1.12 -13.56
C ARG A 200 11.67 -0.71 -12.75
N ARG A 201 10.46 -0.74 -13.33
CA ARG A 201 9.21 -0.35 -12.66
C ARG A 201 8.95 -1.13 -11.38
N VAL A 202 9.17 -2.44 -11.39
CA VAL A 202 8.95 -3.28 -10.20
C VAL A 202 10.05 -3.03 -9.15
N CYS A 203 11.30 -2.91 -9.58
CA CYS A 203 12.43 -2.63 -8.69
C CYS A 203 12.33 -1.24 -8.03
N ASP A 204 11.84 -0.23 -8.75
CA ASP A 204 11.55 1.10 -8.23
C ASP A 204 10.53 1.03 -7.09
N LEU A 205 9.44 0.26 -7.28
CA LEU A 205 8.42 0.07 -6.25
C LEU A 205 9.00 -0.57 -4.98
N ILE A 206 9.88 -1.55 -5.12
CA ILE A 206 10.59 -2.16 -3.98
C ILE A 206 11.54 -1.13 -3.33
N GLU A 207 12.25 -0.31 -4.11
CA GLU A 207 13.11 0.74 -3.57
C GLU A 207 12.32 1.72 -2.69
N ALA A 208 11.14 2.14 -3.15
CA ALA A 208 10.26 3.00 -2.38
C ALA A 208 9.86 2.40 -1.03
N THR A 209 9.65 1.08 -0.96
CA THR A 209 9.31 0.41 0.31
C THR A 209 10.46 0.39 1.33
N LYS A 210 11.73 0.53 0.91
CA LYS A 210 12.89 0.55 1.83
C LYS A 210 12.93 1.82 2.67
N PHE A 211 12.49 2.95 2.12
CA PHE A 211 12.62 4.28 2.74
C PHE A 211 11.27 5.02 2.85
N LEU A 212 10.18 4.26 2.82
CA LEU A 212 8.83 4.83 2.81
C LEU A 212 8.58 5.64 4.09
N PHE A 213 7.94 6.79 3.91
CA PHE A 213 7.39 7.58 4.99
C PHE A 213 6.04 8.14 4.59
N ARG A 214 5.31 8.69 5.55
CA ARG A 214 4.07 9.41 5.28
C ARG A 214 4.00 10.71 6.04
N ASP A 215 3.87 11.80 5.30
CA ASP A 215 3.53 13.10 5.86
C ASP A 215 2.01 13.19 6.06
N ILE A 216 1.58 13.43 7.30
CA ILE A 216 0.17 13.57 7.65
C ILE A 216 0.03 14.51 8.86
N ARG A 217 -0.93 15.44 8.79
CA ARG A 217 -1.29 16.33 9.92
C ARG A 217 -0.08 16.98 10.62
N GLY A 218 0.92 17.42 9.84
CA GLY A 218 2.10 18.13 10.34
C GLY A 218 3.20 17.24 10.93
N ARG A 219 3.08 15.91 10.84
CA ARG A 219 4.11 14.94 11.25
C ARG A 219 4.52 14.03 10.10
N ARG A 220 5.69 13.42 10.24
CA ARG A 220 6.25 12.41 9.32
C ARG A 220 6.32 11.07 10.02
N GLU A 221 5.53 10.11 9.55
CA GLU A 221 5.53 8.74 10.04
C GLU A 221 6.56 7.89 9.32
N ASP A 222 7.37 7.17 10.09
CA ASP A 222 8.36 6.24 9.55
C ASP A 222 7.68 4.92 9.16
N LEU A 223 7.72 4.55 7.88
CA LEU A 223 7.16 3.31 7.35
C LEU A 223 8.26 2.38 6.83
N LYS A 224 9.51 2.56 7.28
CA LYS A 224 10.60 1.63 7.00
C LYS A 224 10.29 0.26 7.61
N PRO A 225 10.60 -0.83 6.88
CA PRO A 225 10.34 -2.17 7.37
C PRO A 225 11.24 -2.56 8.54
N LEU A 226 10.61 -3.16 9.54
CA LEU A 226 11.26 -3.83 10.66
C LEU A 226 11.40 -5.34 10.38
N PHE A 227 10.51 -5.90 9.57
CA PHE A 227 10.57 -7.27 9.10
C PHE A 227 10.02 -7.36 7.68
N VAL A 228 10.66 -8.19 6.85
CA VAL A 228 10.28 -8.48 5.47
C VAL A 228 10.31 -9.98 5.28
N ILE A 229 9.28 -10.52 4.64
CA ILE A 229 9.28 -11.89 4.12
C ILE A 229 8.58 -11.94 2.77
N GLY A 230 9.24 -12.51 1.76
CA GLY A 230 8.70 -12.51 0.41
C GLY A 230 9.67 -13.00 -0.64
N GLY A 231 9.24 -12.92 -1.90
CA GLY A 231 10.01 -13.41 -3.04
C GLY A 231 9.23 -13.36 -4.34
N VAL A 232 9.85 -13.93 -5.38
CA VAL A 232 9.22 -14.15 -6.68
C VAL A 232 8.78 -15.60 -6.77
N PHE A 233 7.47 -15.82 -6.85
CA PHE A 233 6.87 -17.13 -6.83
C PHE A 233 6.26 -17.47 -8.20
N PRO A 234 6.23 -18.76 -8.60
CA PRO A 234 5.61 -19.15 -9.86
C PRO A 234 4.06 -19.14 -9.81
N ILE A 235 3.47 -18.86 -8.64
CA ILE A 235 2.02 -18.77 -8.42
C ILE A 235 1.67 -17.42 -7.78
N LYS A 236 0.60 -16.79 -8.26
CA LYS A 236 0.01 -15.56 -7.72
C LYS A 236 -0.72 -15.83 -6.41
N SER A 237 -0.07 -15.59 -5.27
CA SER A 237 -0.67 -15.75 -3.94
C SER A 237 -0.01 -14.85 -2.88
N PRO A 238 -0.76 -14.15 -2.02
CA PRO A 238 -0.22 -13.40 -0.89
C PRO A 238 0.20 -14.34 0.26
N PHE A 239 1.23 -15.16 0.05
CA PHE A 239 1.64 -16.29 0.91
C PHE A 239 1.65 -15.98 2.40
N PHE A 240 2.22 -14.84 2.80
CA PHE A 240 2.52 -14.56 4.21
C PHE A 240 1.56 -13.59 4.90
N HIS A 241 0.55 -13.05 4.20
CA HIS A 241 -0.30 -11.98 4.74
C HIS A 241 -1.02 -12.39 6.04
N ASN A 242 -1.59 -13.59 6.04
CA ASN A 242 -2.34 -14.12 7.18
C ASN A 242 -1.42 -14.77 8.24
N SER A 243 -0.25 -15.27 7.85
CA SER A 243 0.65 -15.99 8.75
C SER A 243 1.53 -15.06 9.59
N VAL A 244 1.86 -13.86 9.08
CA VAL A 244 2.68 -12.88 9.80
C VAL A 244 1.81 -12.16 10.84
N ASN A 245 2.02 -12.47 12.11
CA ASN A 245 1.40 -11.80 13.25
C ASN A 245 2.46 -11.59 14.35
N ILE A 246 2.12 -10.80 15.37
CA ILE A 246 2.97 -10.65 16.56
C ILE A 246 2.20 -10.99 17.83
N GLU A 247 2.95 -11.39 18.85
CA GLU A 247 2.48 -11.59 20.21
C GLU A 247 3.45 -10.89 21.17
N PHE A 248 2.91 -10.21 22.18
CA PHE A 248 3.72 -9.57 23.21
C PHE A 248 3.98 -10.54 24.36
N LYS A 249 5.26 -10.66 24.75
CA LYS A 249 5.66 -11.32 26.01
C LYS A 249 6.26 -10.27 26.92
N GLY A 250 5.45 -9.75 27.84
CA GLY A 250 5.79 -8.53 28.58
C GLY A 250 5.80 -7.31 27.64
N SER A 251 6.87 -6.53 27.67
CA SER A 251 7.03 -5.35 26.80
C SER A 251 7.65 -5.66 25.43
N LYS A 252 8.07 -6.91 25.17
CA LYS A 252 8.80 -7.26 23.95
C LYS A 252 7.90 -7.99 22.94
N PRO A 253 7.83 -7.54 21.68
CA PRO A 253 7.04 -8.20 20.63
C PRO A 253 7.80 -9.39 20.05
N TYR A 254 7.09 -10.47 19.74
CA TYR A 254 7.60 -11.67 19.07
C TYR A 254 6.77 -11.92 17.82
N ILE A 255 7.42 -12.24 16.69
CA ILE A 255 6.70 -12.70 15.51
C ILE A 255 6.21 -14.14 15.75
N THR A 256 4.95 -14.43 15.45
CA THR A 256 4.39 -15.79 15.57
C THR A 256 4.96 -16.69 14.47
N TRP A 257 6.07 -17.37 14.76
CA TRP A 257 6.85 -18.09 13.75
C TRP A 257 6.20 -19.37 13.21
N GLU A 258 5.38 -20.06 14.02
CA GLU A 258 4.77 -21.35 13.63
C GLU A 258 3.92 -21.24 12.36
N GLY A 259 3.09 -20.19 12.26
CA GLY A 259 2.28 -19.94 11.07
C GLY A 259 3.14 -19.63 9.84
N ILE A 260 4.24 -18.90 10.02
CA ILE A 260 5.20 -18.62 8.93
C ILE A 260 5.88 -19.91 8.47
N LYS A 261 6.32 -20.75 9.41
CA LYS A 261 6.97 -22.03 9.12
C LYS A 261 6.06 -22.97 8.33
N GLN A 262 4.77 -23.04 8.68
CA GLN A 262 3.79 -23.84 7.92
C GLN A 262 3.67 -23.37 6.47
N VAL A 263 3.63 -22.05 6.23
CA VAL A 263 3.62 -21.51 4.87
C VAL A 263 4.92 -21.82 4.13
N LEU A 264 6.08 -21.66 4.77
CA LEU A 264 7.39 -21.97 4.19
C LEU A 264 7.53 -23.44 3.74
N GLU A 265 6.96 -24.37 4.51
CA GLU A 265 7.01 -25.81 4.25
C GLU A 265 6.00 -26.27 3.18
N THR A 266 5.07 -25.41 2.77
CA THR A 266 4.05 -25.73 1.76
C THR A 266 4.70 -25.95 0.39
N MET A 267 4.31 -27.04 -0.28
CA MET A 267 4.74 -27.33 -1.66
C MET A 267 3.99 -26.43 -2.64
N ILE A 268 4.72 -25.73 -3.51
CA ILE A 268 4.15 -24.94 -4.61
C ILE A 268 3.92 -25.85 -5.83
N ASN A 269 4.83 -26.79 -6.05
CA ASN A 269 4.75 -27.84 -7.06
C ASN A 269 5.41 -29.12 -6.52
N GLU A 270 5.51 -30.17 -7.32
CA GLU A 270 6.07 -31.47 -6.90
C GLU A 270 7.52 -31.39 -6.40
N LYS A 271 8.26 -30.32 -6.73
CA LYS A 271 9.71 -30.20 -6.46
C LYS A 271 10.08 -29.07 -5.51
N ASN A 272 9.32 -27.98 -5.51
CA ASN A 272 9.71 -26.74 -4.83
C ASN A 272 8.69 -26.35 -3.76
N LYS A 273 9.22 -25.91 -2.62
CA LYS A 273 8.50 -25.32 -1.50
C LYS A 273 8.44 -23.80 -1.63
N VAL A 274 7.55 -23.18 -0.86
CA VAL A 274 7.52 -21.72 -0.71
C VAL A 274 8.88 -21.20 -0.23
N ASN A 275 9.52 -21.91 0.71
CA ASN A 275 10.81 -21.51 1.25
C ASN A 275 11.92 -21.35 0.20
N ASP A 276 11.88 -22.11 -0.90
CA ASP A 276 12.93 -22.10 -1.93
C ASP A 276 12.98 -20.77 -2.70
N PHE A 277 11.88 -20.01 -2.69
CA PHE A 277 11.76 -18.70 -3.32
C PHE A 277 11.72 -17.55 -2.31
N THR A 278 11.83 -17.83 -1.00
CA THR A 278 11.55 -16.85 0.05
C THR A 278 12.81 -16.27 0.68
N PHE A 279 12.91 -14.95 0.63
CA PHE A 279 13.88 -14.15 1.36
C PHE A 279 13.23 -13.54 2.60
N LYS A 280 14.03 -13.39 3.64
CA LYS A 280 13.62 -12.90 4.95
C LYS A 280 14.62 -11.86 5.42
N GLY A 281 14.15 -10.79 6.03
CA GLY A 281 15.00 -9.78 6.65
C GLY A 281 14.37 -9.25 7.92
N ILE A 282 15.18 -8.98 8.94
CA ILE A 282 14.71 -8.55 10.25
C ILE A 282 15.60 -7.45 10.85
N GLN A 283 14.98 -6.47 11.48
CA GLN A 283 15.66 -5.41 12.22
C GLN A 283 16.17 -5.99 13.54
N LYS A 284 17.49 -6.16 13.65
CA LYS A 284 18.13 -6.72 14.85
C LYS A 284 17.75 -5.95 16.10
N GLY A 285 17.35 -6.69 17.14
CA GLY A 285 17.02 -6.14 18.46
C GLY A 285 15.60 -5.59 18.60
N GLU A 286 14.83 -5.47 17.53
CA GLU A 286 13.44 -5.01 17.58
C GLU A 286 12.52 -6.08 18.18
N PHE A 287 12.64 -7.32 17.69
CA PHE A 287 11.81 -8.44 18.13
C PHE A 287 12.48 -9.26 19.22
N GLY A 288 11.66 -10.08 19.88
CA GLY A 288 12.06 -11.00 20.92
C GLY A 288 13.10 -12.04 20.50
N ASP A 289 13.02 -12.47 19.24
CA ASP A 289 13.88 -13.45 18.59
C ASP A 289 14.09 -13.02 17.14
N ASP A 290 15.31 -13.22 16.63
CA ASP A 290 15.68 -12.95 15.25
C ASP A 290 15.53 -14.20 14.35
N PHE A 291 15.18 -15.35 14.93
CA PHE A 291 14.90 -16.63 14.25
C PHE A 291 16.05 -17.14 13.36
N GLY A 292 17.29 -16.76 13.68
CA GLY A 292 18.48 -17.06 12.88
C GLY A 292 18.54 -16.32 11.54
N ILE A 293 17.70 -15.30 11.33
CA ILE A 293 17.74 -14.42 10.16
C ILE A 293 18.91 -13.44 10.36
N ASN A 294 19.86 -13.44 9.44
CA ASN A 294 21.06 -12.60 9.54
C ASN A 294 20.93 -11.30 8.77
N GLU A 295 20.12 -11.32 7.71
CA GLU A 295 19.87 -10.20 6.82
C GLU A 295 18.95 -9.16 7.44
N SER A 296 19.29 -7.90 7.20
CA SER A 296 18.40 -6.77 7.40
C SER A 296 17.22 -6.81 6.42
N PRO A 297 16.11 -6.09 6.71
CA PRO A 297 15.00 -5.94 5.78
C PRO A 297 15.45 -5.40 4.41
N PHE A 298 16.48 -4.55 4.36
CA PHE A 298 16.93 -3.92 3.13
C PHE A 298 17.72 -4.90 2.25
N GLU A 299 18.61 -5.69 2.86
CA GLU A 299 19.35 -6.75 2.15
C GLU A 299 18.41 -7.81 1.59
N ALA A 300 17.35 -8.17 2.34
CA ALA A 300 16.34 -9.09 1.84
C ALA A 300 15.59 -8.53 0.61
N LEU A 301 15.24 -7.23 0.63
CA LEU A 301 14.59 -6.56 -0.51
C LEU A 301 15.52 -6.48 -1.73
N ASP A 302 16.82 -6.25 -1.52
CA ASP A 302 17.81 -6.22 -2.61
C ASP A 302 17.98 -7.61 -3.25
N LYS A 303 18.04 -8.69 -2.46
CA LYS A 303 18.01 -10.07 -2.99
C LYS A 303 16.74 -10.37 -3.80
N ILE A 304 15.58 -9.88 -3.34
CA ILE A 304 14.32 -10.05 -4.08
C ILE A 304 14.35 -9.32 -5.44
N LYS A 305 15.00 -8.15 -5.53
CA LYS A 305 15.20 -7.45 -6.82
C LYS A 305 16.05 -8.28 -7.79
N GLU A 306 17.09 -8.95 -7.31
CA GLU A 306 17.90 -9.85 -8.13
C GLU A 306 17.06 -11.00 -8.70
N GLU A 307 16.15 -11.57 -7.90
CA GLU A 307 15.22 -12.61 -8.39
C GLU A 307 14.22 -12.10 -9.42
N ILE A 308 13.79 -10.84 -9.33
CA ILE A 308 12.95 -10.22 -10.38
C ILE A 308 13.72 -10.17 -11.70
N VAL A 309 14.97 -9.72 -11.66
CA VAL A 309 15.83 -9.68 -12.86
C VAL A 309 15.98 -11.08 -13.46
N LYS A 310 16.21 -12.11 -12.63
CA LYS A 310 16.29 -13.50 -13.07
C LYS A 310 14.97 -13.98 -13.68
N ALA A 311 13.84 -13.72 -13.04
CA ALA A 311 12.52 -14.16 -13.51
C ALA A 311 12.20 -13.63 -14.92
N TYR A 312 12.54 -12.38 -15.23
CA TYR A 312 12.39 -11.84 -16.59
C TYR A 312 13.46 -12.35 -17.57
N ASN A 313 14.62 -12.82 -17.09
CA ASN A 313 15.70 -13.41 -17.91
C ASN A 313 15.46 -14.87 -18.29
N GLU A 314 14.59 -15.56 -17.58
CA GLU A 314 14.22 -16.95 -17.83
C GLU A 314 12.97 -17.12 -18.72
N GLU A 315 12.23 -16.03 -18.97
CA GLU A 315 11.15 -15.93 -19.97
C GLU A 315 11.69 -15.68 -21.40
#